data_AF-A0A8S3F782-F1
#
_entry.id   AF-A0A8S3F782-F1
#
_cell.length_a   1.000
_cell.length_b   1.000
_cell.length_c   1.000
_cell.angle_alpha   90.00
_cell.angle_beta   90.00
_cell.angle_gamma   90.00
#
_symmetry.space_group_name_H-M   'P 1'
#
loop_
_entity.id
_entity.type
_entity.pdbx_description
1 polymer ?
#
loop_
_entity_poly.entity_id
_entity_poly.type
_entity_poly.pdbx_seq_one_letter_code
_entity_poly.pdbx_strand_id
1 'polypeptide(L)' 'MQSPCSSLPCFNGGLCSETIIGGFFCTCLPNFTGLRCEDMTTTTTTTTTT' A
#
# COMPACT_ATOMS: atom_id res chain seq x y z
N MET A 1 -7.29 -12.62 18.13
CA MET A 1 -6.04 -12.15 17.50
C MET A 1 -6.29 -12.01 16.01
N GLN A 2 -6.74 -10.83 15.58
CA GLN A 2 -6.91 -10.52 14.17
C GLN A 2 -5.58 -9.92 13.70
N SER A 3 -4.86 -10.58 12.79
CA SER A 3 -3.67 -9.94 12.20
C SER A 3 -4.14 -8.72 11.41
N PRO A 4 -3.40 -7.59 11.45
CA PRO A 4 -3.76 -6.41 10.67
C PRO A 4 -3.70 -6.68 9.15
N CYS A 5 -3.07 -7.78 8.73
CA CYS A 5 -3.10 -8.27 7.36
C CYS A 5 -4.32 -9.13 7.01
N SER A 6 -5.10 -9.61 7.98
CA SER A 6 -6.29 -10.44 7.72
C SER A 6 -7.38 -9.69 6.95
N SER A 7 -7.42 -8.36 7.05
CA SER A 7 -8.35 -7.51 6.29
C SER A 7 -7.84 -7.15 4.89
N LEU A 8 -6.72 -7.73 4.44
CA LEU A 8 -6.08 -7.46 3.15
C LEU A 8 -5.97 -5.95 2.87
N PRO A 9 -5.25 -5.19 3.73
CA PRO A 9 -5.22 -3.75 3.61
C PRO A 9 -4.46 -3.28 2.35
N CYS A 10 -3.53 -4.07 1.81
CA CYS A 10 -2.74 -3.68 0.65
C CYS A 10 -3.49 -3.91 -0.68
N PHE A 11 -3.57 -2.88 -1.51
CA PHE A 11 -4.19 -2.91 -2.82
C PHE A 11 -3.20 -3.27 -3.93
N ASN A 12 -3.75 -3.47 -5.14
CA ASN A 12 -2.98 -3.68 -6.38
C ASN A 12 -1.94 -4.81 -6.30
N GLY A 13 -2.23 -5.85 -5.51
CA GLY A 13 -1.32 -6.99 -5.33
C GLY A 13 -0.13 -6.72 -4.41
N GLY A 14 -0.16 -5.64 -3.62
CA GLY A 14 0.85 -5.35 -2.60
C GLY A 14 0.92 -6.43 -1.51
N LEU A 15 2.13 -6.67 -0.99
CA LEU A 15 2.37 -7.66 0.07
C LEU A 15 2.14 -7.01 1.43
N CYS A 16 1.23 -7.58 2.24
CA CYS A 16 1.02 -7.15 3.61
C CYS A 16 1.98 -7.85 4.56
N SER A 17 2.65 -7.06 5.42
CA SER A 17 3.52 -7.57 6.49
C SER A 17 3.12 -6.93 7.81
N GLU A 18 3.02 -7.73 8.86
CA GLU A 18 2.74 -7.23 10.21
C GLU A 18 3.99 -6.68 10.89
N THR A 19 3.82 -5.61 11.65
CA THR A 19 4.90 -4.93 12.36
C THR A 19 4.95 -5.41 13.81
N ILE A 20 6.15 -5.47 14.39
CA ILE A 20 6.40 -5.93 15.77
C ILE A 20 5.56 -5.16 16.82
N ILE A 21 5.22 -3.90 16.54
CA ILE A 21 4.42 -3.03 17.41
C ILE A 21 2.89 -3.21 17.25
N GLY A 22 2.42 -4.21 16.49
CA GLY A 22 1.00 -4.46 16.27
C GLY A 22 0.37 -3.66 15.10
N GLY A 23 1.20 -3.20 14.17
CA GLY A 23 0.76 -2.52 12.94
C GLY A 23 0.86 -3.41 11.71
N PHE A 24 0.60 -2.83 10.54
CA PHE A 24 0.95 -3.44 9.25
C PHE A 24 1.71 -2.44 8.39
N PHE A 25 2.47 -2.94 7.43
CA PHE A 25 2.97 -2.15 6.31
C PHE A 25 2.76 -2.92 5.01
N CYS A 26 2.62 -2.17 3.92
CA CYS A 26 2.43 -2.70 2.58
C CYS A 26 3.71 -2.52 1.76
N THR A 27 4.18 -3.60 1.15
CA THR A 27 5.22 -3.53 0.12
C THR A 27 4.54 -3.48 -1.25
N CYS A 28 4.69 -2.35 -1.95
CA CYS A 28 4.06 -2.14 -3.24
C CYS A 28 4.83 -2.77 -4.39
N LEU A 29 4.10 -3.23 -5.40
CA LEU A 29 4.67 -3.66 -6.66
C LEU A 29 5.23 -2.45 -7.45
N PRO A 30 6.14 -2.67 -8.41
CA PRO A 30 6.56 -1.63 -9.33
C PRO A 30 5.34 -1.01 -10.01
N ASN A 31 5.35 0.32 -10.12
CA ASN A 31 4.25 1.16 -10.62
C ASN A 31 3.11 1.47 -9.63
N PHE A 32 3.20 1.04 -8.37
CA PHE A 32 2.23 1.39 -7.33
C PHE A 32 2.91 2.07 -6.14
N THR A 33 2.20 2.99 -5.50
CA THR A 33 2.65 3.79 -4.35
C THR A 33 1.47 4.10 -3.42
N GLY A 34 1.74 4.83 -2.35
CA GLY A 34 0.80 5.09 -1.26
C GLY A 34 0.97 4.14 -0.08
N LEU A 35 0.31 4.45 1.04
CA LEU A 35 0.41 3.69 2.29
C LEU A 35 -0.07 2.24 2.11
N ARG A 36 -1.04 2.05 1.22
CA ARG A 36 -1.71 0.80 0.94
C ARG A 36 -1.53 0.38 -0.51
N CYS A 37 -0.58 0.95 -1.24
CA CYS A 37 -0.37 0.70 -2.66
C CYS A 37 -1.60 1.02 -3.52
N GLU A 38 -2.38 2.02 -3.12
CA GLU A 38 -3.61 2.44 -3.76
C GLU A 38 -3.39 3.30 -5.02
N ASP A 39 -2.23 3.97 -5.12
CA ASP A 39 -1.93 4.91 -6.19
C ASP A 39 -1.05 4.27 -7.26
N MET A 40 -1.31 4.56 -8.54
CA MET A 40 -0.45 4.16 -9.64
C MET A 40 0.57 5.26 -9.92
N THR A 41 1.86 4.94 -9.86
CA THR A 41 2.96 5.89 -10.11
C THR A 41 2.98 6.44 -11.55
N THR A 42 2.09 5.99 -12.42
CA THR A 42 1.90 6.49 -13.79
C THR A 42 1.07 7.77 -13.87
N THR A 43 0.53 8.27 -12.75
CA THR A 43 -0.47 9.37 -12.78
C THR A 43 -0.07 10.59 -11.95
N THR A 44 0.89 10.47 -11.03
CA THR A 44 1.22 11.49 -10.01
C THR A 44 2.45 12.33 -10.33
N THR A 45 2.98 12.28 -11.56
CA THR A 45 3.83 13.35 -12.12
C THR A 45 3.06 14.21 -13.14
N THR A 46 1.73 14.06 -13.21
CA THR A 46 0.88 14.81 -14.16
C THR A 46 -0.48 15.20 -13.56
N THR A 47 -0.61 15.24 -12.22
CA THR A 47 -1.76 15.86 -11.54
C THR A 47 -1.36 16.74 -10.36
N THR A 48 -0.22 17.45 -10.47
CA THR A 48 -0.05 18.76 -9.84
C THR A 48 -0.01 19.81 -10.94
N THR A 49 -1.10 19.89 -11.68
CA THR A 49 -1.42 21.05 -12.52
C THR A 49 -2.78 21.54 -12.07
N THR A 50 -2.79 22.32 -10.99
CA THR A 50 -3.54 23.58 -10.86
C THR A 50 -2.99 24.30 -9.64
#